data_AF-A0A354IYU8-F1
#
_entry.id   AF-A0A354IYU8-F1
#
_cell.length_a   1.000
_cell.length_b   1.000
_cell.length_c   1.000
_cell.angle_alpha   90.00
_cell.angle_beta   90.00
_cell.angle_gamma   90.00
#
_symmetry.space_group_name_H-M   'P 1'
#
loop_
_entity.id
_entity.type
_entity.pdbx_description
1 polymer ?
#
loop_
_entity_poly.entity_id
_entity_poly.type
_entity_poly.pdbx_seq_one_letter_code
_entity_poly.pdbx_strand_id
1 'polypeptide(L)'
;MDPENRDDEPADNLKFTRQSVRALAVRHATIFREARDSGADLNQVTREHQAELNACMAGLNDEECQRFIRMYAEEMSDSAEKLLAEAVDQRYKRAMQDYQRGSTADRAATWLFVVLVLVFLLLASEA
;
A
#
# COMPACT_ATOMS: atom_id res chain seq x y z
N MET A 1 -54.30 -1.56 29.34
CA MET A 1 -53.58 -1.57 28.04
C MET A 1 -53.10 -0.16 27.85
N ASP A 2 -51.83 0.10 28.17
CA ASP A 2 -51.11 1.29 27.74
C ASP A 2 -49.73 0.82 27.27
N PRO A 3 -49.50 0.75 25.95
CA PRO A 3 -48.21 0.42 25.37
C PRO A 3 -47.41 1.72 25.19
N GLU A 4 -46.85 2.23 26.28
CA GLU A 4 -46.08 3.49 26.26
C GLU A 4 -44.65 3.21 26.72
N ASN A 5 -43.88 2.51 25.88
CA ASN A 5 -42.41 2.61 25.82
C ASN A 5 -41.82 1.64 24.79
N ARG A 6 -42.10 1.86 23.51
CA ARG A 6 -41.24 1.35 22.45
C ARG A 6 -41.08 2.44 21.41
N ASP A 7 -39.81 2.66 21.09
CA ASP A 7 -39.31 3.48 20.00
C ASP A 7 -39.40 4.97 20.37
N ASP A 8 -38.30 5.65 20.68
CA ASP A 8 -37.23 5.92 19.71
C ASP A 8 -35.83 5.90 20.36
N GLU A 9 -34.99 4.96 19.91
CA GLU A 9 -33.54 5.10 20.03
C GLU A 9 -33.13 6.47 19.45
N PRO A 10 -32.20 7.21 20.07
CA PRO A 10 -31.69 8.42 19.46
C PRO A 10 -31.06 8.04 18.13
N ALA A 11 -31.71 8.46 17.04
CA ALA A 11 -31.19 8.33 15.69
C ALA A 11 -29.71 8.68 15.70
N ASP A 12 -28.91 7.70 15.28
CA ASP A 12 -27.46 7.69 15.20
C ASP A 12 -26.99 8.99 14.49
N ASN A 13 -26.76 10.06 15.25
CA ASN A 13 -26.17 11.32 14.81
C ASN A 13 -24.68 11.15 14.52
N LEU A 14 -24.25 9.96 14.07
CA LEU A 14 -22.87 9.67 13.77
C LEU A 14 -22.50 10.31 12.44
N LYS A 15 -22.01 11.54 12.57
CA LYS A 15 -21.31 12.32 11.54
C LYS A 15 -20.21 11.51 10.81
N PHE A 16 -19.72 10.43 11.43
CA PHE A 16 -18.73 9.51 10.87
C PHE A 16 -19.21 8.06 10.91
N THR A 17 -19.33 7.43 9.73
CA THR A 17 -19.51 5.99 9.61
C THR A 17 -18.16 5.30 9.56
N ARG A 18 -18.09 4.02 9.95
CA ARG A 18 -16.85 3.24 9.81
C ARG A 18 -16.32 3.23 8.37
N GLN A 19 -17.21 3.25 7.38
CA GLN A 19 -16.84 3.32 5.97
C GLN A 19 -16.18 4.65 5.59
N SER A 20 -16.67 5.79 6.10
CA SER A 20 -16.03 7.09 5.82
C SER A 20 -14.67 7.20 6.50
N VAL A 21 -14.54 6.70 7.73
CA VAL A 21 -13.27 6.63 8.45
C VAL A 21 -12.26 5.73 7.72
N ARG A 22 -12.70 4.56 7.24
CA ARG A 22 -11.87 3.67 6.44
C ARG A 22 -11.39 4.33 5.15
N ALA A 23 -12.26 5.03 4.43
CA ALA A 23 -11.89 5.74 3.22
C ALA A 23 -10.81 6.81 3.50
N LEU A 24 -10.94 7.55 4.61
CA LEU A 24 -9.96 8.53 5.06
C LEU A 24 -8.62 7.86 5.40
N ALA A 25 -8.64 6.78 6.17
CA ALA A 25 -7.44 6.02 6.56
C ALA A 25 -6.68 5.45 5.34
N VAL A 26 -7.40 4.85 4.38
CA VAL A 26 -6.80 4.36 3.13
C VAL A 26 -6.15 5.50 2.34
N ARG A 27 -6.81 6.66 2.27
CA ARG A 27 -6.26 7.84 1.58
C ARG A 27 -4.97 8.30 2.25
N HIS A 28 -4.96 8.46 3.57
CA HIS A 28 -3.75 8.87 4.30
C HIS A 28 -2.63 7.85 4.15
N ALA A 29 -2.91 6.55 4.27
CA ALA A 29 -1.90 5.50 4.07
C ALA A 29 -1.27 5.55 2.66
N THR A 30 -2.10 5.83 1.64
CA THR A 30 -1.63 6.01 0.26
C THR A 30 -0.74 7.25 0.11
N ILE A 31 -1.16 8.39 0.66
CA ILE A 31 -0.37 9.63 0.63
C ILE A 31 0.99 9.43 1.31
N PHE A 32 1.04 8.76 2.47
CA PHE A 32 2.31 8.49 3.15
C PHE A 32 3.22 7.56 2.34
N ARG A 33 2.65 6.57 1.63
CA ARG A 33 3.41 5.71 0.71
C ARG A 33 3.99 6.54 -0.44
N GLU A 34 3.17 7.34 -1.11
CA GLU A 34 3.60 8.17 -2.24
C GLU A 34 4.64 9.22 -1.82
N ALA A 35 4.46 9.84 -0.66
CA ALA A 35 5.42 10.78 -0.09
C ALA A 35 6.78 10.11 0.16
N ARG A 36 6.78 8.89 0.71
CA ARG A 36 7.99 8.09 0.90
C ARG A 36 8.66 7.78 -0.44
N ASP A 37 7.89 7.30 -1.42
CA ASP A 37 8.43 6.84 -2.71
C ASP A 37 8.96 8.00 -3.57
N SER A 38 8.38 9.19 -3.44
CA SER A 38 8.82 10.42 -4.13
C SER A 38 9.92 11.19 -3.40
N GLY A 39 10.22 10.83 -2.14
CA GLY A 39 11.17 11.57 -1.30
C GLY A 39 10.64 12.92 -0.83
N ALA A 40 9.32 13.08 -0.74
CA ALA A 40 8.69 14.28 -0.21
C ALA A 40 9.00 14.47 1.29
N ASP A 41 8.91 15.72 1.77
CA ASP A 41 9.12 16.02 3.20
C ASP A 41 8.00 15.42 4.06
N LEU A 42 8.30 14.31 4.72
CA LEU A 42 7.37 13.63 5.62
C LEU A 42 6.91 14.50 6.79
N ASN A 43 7.69 15.52 7.20
CA ASN A 43 7.27 16.44 8.27
C ASN A 43 6.17 17.37 7.78
N GLN A 44 6.24 17.83 6.52
CA GLN A 44 5.17 18.61 5.92
C GLN A 44 3.91 17.75 5.78
N VAL A 45 4.02 16.55 5.21
CA VAL A 45 2.88 15.63 5.02
C VAL A 45 2.21 15.29 6.35
N THR A 46 3.00 15.05 7.40
CA THR A 46 2.47 14.78 8.75
C THR A 46 1.70 15.97 9.33
N ARG A 47 2.16 17.20 9.09
CA ARG A 47 1.45 18.41 9.55
C ARG A 47 0.13 18.62 8.82
N GLU A 48 0.11 18.42 7.51
CA GLU A 48 -1.11 18.51 6.69
C GLU A 48 -2.13 17.44 7.12
N HIS A 49 -1.66 16.21 7.32
CA HIS A 49 -2.45 15.11 7.84
C HIS A 49 -3.07 15.43 9.23
N GLN A 50 -2.28 15.97 10.16
CA GLN A 50 -2.77 16.34 11.49
C GLN A 50 -3.82 17.46 11.42
N ALA A 51 -3.62 18.45 10.54
CA ALA A 51 -4.58 19.53 10.36
C ALA A 51 -5.92 19.01 9.83
N GLU A 52 -5.90 18.05 8.90
CA GLU A 52 -7.10 17.40 8.41
C GLU A 52 -7.83 16.59 9.49
N LEU A 53 -7.11 15.80 10.28
CA LEU A 53 -7.72 15.07 11.40
C LEU A 53 -8.37 16.02 12.41
N ASN A 54 -7.70 17.12 12.74
CA ASN A 54 -8.26 18.15 13.63
C ASN A 54 -9.54 18.77 13.03
N ALA A 55 -9.59 18.98 11.71
CA ALA A 55 -10.78 19.46 11.04
C ALA A 55 -11.93 18.44 11.06
N CYS A 56 -11.65 17.13 10.92
CA CYS A 56 -12.66 16.07 11.06
C CYS A 56 -13.26 16.02 12.47
N MET A 57 -12.43 16.27 13.49
CA MET A 57 -12.86 16.29 14.89
C MET A 57 -13.54 17.60 15.28
N ALA A 58 -13.55 18.62 14.41
CA ALA A 58 -14.13 19.91 14.73
C ALA A 58 -15.65 19.81 14.96
N GLY A 59 -16.08 20.18 16.17
CA GLY A 59 -17.48 20.13 16.58
C GLY A 59 -17.97 18.74 16.97
N LEU A 60 -17.07 17.77 17.16
CA LEU A 60 -17.37 16.54 17.88
C LEU A 60 -17.19 16.77 19.38
N ASN A 61 -17.95 16.04 20.19
CA ASN A 61 -17.69 15.94 21.64
C ASN A 61 -16.55 14.95 21.93
N ASP A 62 -16.13 14.86 23.20
CA ASP A 62 -14.99 14.03 23.61
C ASP A 62 -15.20 12.54 23.32
N GLU A 63 -16.41 12.00 23.53
CA GLU A 63 -16.72 10.59 23.27
C GLU A 63 -16.70 10.27 21.77
N GLU A 64 -17.25 11.17 20.95
CA GLU A 64 -17.22 11.08 19.50
C GLU A 64 -15.79 11.18 18.96
N CYS A 65 -14.96 12.08 19.50
CA CYS A 65 -13.55 12.19 19.17
C CYS A 65 -12.81 10.88 19.48
N GLN A 66 -13.00 10.33 20.69
CA GLN A 66 -12.37 9.07 21.07
C GLN A 66 -12.81 7.91 20.18
N ARG A 67 -14.10 7.84 19.86
CA ARG A 67 -14.64 6.81 18.95
C ARG A 67 -14.06 6.96 17.55
N PHE A 68 -13.97 8.18 17.02
CA PHE A 68 -13.36 8.46 15.72
C PHE A 68 -11.88 8.07 15.70
N ILE A 69 -11.09 8.52 16.68
CA ILE A 69 -9.65 8.21 16.77
C ILE A 69 -9.43 6.70 16.83
N ARG A 70 -10.22 5.98 17.62
CA ARG A 70 -10.12 4.52 17.73
C ARG A 70 -10.40 3.84 16.39
N MET A 71 -11.52 4.16 15.75
CA MET A 71 -11.84 3.60 14.43
C MET A 71 -10.78 3.96 13.39
N TYR A 72 -10.30 5.20 13.40
CA TYR A 72 -9.28 5.66 12.48
C TYR A 72 -7.96 4.90 12.66
N ALA A 73 -7.52 4.69 13.90
CA ALA A 73 -6.31 3.94 14.21
C ALA A 73 -6.41 2.48 13.75
N GLU A 74 -7.55 1.82 14.00
CA GLU A 74 -7.83 0.45 13.54
C GLU A 74 -7.75 0.36 12.00
N GLU A 75 -8.49 1.22 11.28
CA GLU A 75 -8.53 1.20 9.81
C GLU A 75 -7.20 1.63 9.17
N MET A 76 -6.42 2.51 9.82
CA MET A 76 -5.10 2.92 9.37
C MET A 76 -4.10 1.77 9.48
N SER A 77 -4.14 1.02 10.60
CA SER A 77 -3.30 -0.17 10.79
C SER A 77 -3.59 -1.23 9.70
N ASP A 78 -4.87 -1.55 9.49
CA ASP A 78 -5.30 -2.50 8.46
C ASP A 78 -4.87 -2.07 7.05
N SER A 79 -4.89 -0.76 6.78
CA SER A 79 -4.47 -0.22 5.49
C SER A 79 -2.96 -0.28 5.31
N ALA A 80 -2.19 0.06 6.36
CA ALA A 80 -0.73 0.00 6.35
C ALA A 80 -0.23 -1.44 6.16
N GLU A 81 -0.83 -2.42 6.82
CA GLU A 81 -0.48 -3.84 6.67
C GLU A 81 -0.70 -4.32 5.23
N LYS A 82 -1.83 -3.97 4.61
CA LYS A 82 -2.13 -4.33 3.22
C LYS A 82 -1.11 -3.72 2.26
N LEU A 83 -0.80 -2.43 2.43
CA LEU A 83 0.19 -1.75 1.59
C LEU A 83 1.59 -2.37 1.76
N LEU A 84 1.95 -2.78 2.97
CA LEU A 84 3.22 -3.46 3.24
C LEU A 84 3.27 -4.84 2.58
N ALA A 85 2.20 -5.62 2.68
CA ALA A 85 2.08 -6.91 2.01
C ALA A 85 2.20 -6.77 0.47
N GLU A 86 1.52 -5.78 -0.12
CA GLU A 86 1.64 -5.47 -1.55
C GLU A 86 3.06 -5.08 -1.96
N ALA A 87 3.74 -4.24 -1.17
CA ALA A 87 5.11 -3.82 -1.45
C ALA A 87 6.08 -5.00 -1.41
N VAL A 88 5.90 -5.93 -0.48
CA VAL A 88 6.71 -7.16 -0.38
C VAL A 88 6.46 -8.07 -1.60
N ASP A 89 5.21 -8.29 -1.97
CA ASP A 89 4.85 -9.10 -3.14
C ASP A 89 5.42 -8.51 -4.44
N GLN A 90 5.33 -7.19 -4.63
CA GLN A 90 5.93 -6.53 -5.79
C GLN A 90 7.46 -6.68 -5.83
N ARG A 91 8.13 -6.56 -4.67
CA ARG A 91 9.58 -6.75 -4.59
C ARG A 91 9.99 -8.18 -4.90
N TYR A 92 9.22 -9.16 -4.41
CA TYR A 92 9.44 -10.57 -4.72
C TYR A 92 9.25 -10.86 -6.22
N LYS A 93 8.18 -10.34 -6.83
CA LYS A 93 7.92 -10.46 -8.27
C LYS A 93 9.05 -9.86 -9.11
N ARG A 94 9.55 -8.67 -8.76
CA ARG A 94 10.70 -8.06 -9.45
C ARG A 94 11.96 -8.92 -9.31
N ALA A 95 12.28 -9.38 -8.11
CA ALA A 95 13.43 -10.26 -7.88
C ALA A 95 13.35 -11.54 -8.71
N MET A 96 12.15 -12.13 -8.85
CA MET A 96 11.94 -13.32 -9.67
C MET A 96 12.12 -13.04 -11.17
N GLN A 97 11.66 -11.88 -11.66
CA GLN A 97 11.86 -11.47 -13.05
C GLN A 97 13.35 -11.25 -13.37
N ASP A 98 14.08 -10.61 -12.45
CA ASP A 98 15.52 -10.38 -12.61
C ASP A 98 16.29 -11.70 -12.60
N TYR A 99 15.93 -12.64 -11.72
CA TYR A 99 16.51 -13.99 -11.72
C TYR A 99 16.27 -14.73 -13.05
N GLN A 100 15.05 -14.67 -13.60
CA GLN A 100 14.74 -15.29 -14.88
C GLN A 100 15.53 -14.67 -16.04
N ARG A 101 15.64 -13.33 -16.08
CA ARG A 101 16.46 -12.63 -17.08
C ARG A 101 17.94 -12.96 -16.99
N GLY A 102 18.50 -13.07 -15.78
CA GLY A 102 19.88 -13.50 -15.58
C GLY A 102 20.11 -14.89 -16.18
N SER A 103 19.21 -15.84 -15.92
CA SER A 103 19.35 -17.20 -16.43
C SER A 103 19.22 -17.33 -17.97
N THR A 104 18.43 -16.47 -18.62
CA THR A 104 18.30 -16.50 -20.09
C THR A 104 19.48 -15.83 -20.78
N ALA A 105 20.02 -14.75 -20.21
CA ALA A 105 21.23 -14.10 -20.71
C ALA A 105 22.45 -15.03 -20.66
N ASP A 106 22.66 -15.72 -19.53
CA ASP A 106 23.77 -16.67 -19.37
C ASP A 106 23.67 -17.87 -20.32
N ARG A 107 22.46 -18.39 -20.54
CA ARG A 107 22.21 -19.46 -21.51
C ARG A 107 22.51 -19.00 -22.95
N ALA A 108 22.07 -17.80 -23.33
CA ALA A 108 22.33 -17.25 -24.67
C ALA A 108 23.82 -17.02 -24.92
N ALA A 109 24.56 -16.49 -23.94
CA ALA A 109 26.01 -16.31 -24.02
C ALA A 109 26.75 -17.65 -24.16
N THR A 110 26.32 -18.67 -23.40
CA THR A 110 26.88 -20.02 -23.49
C THR A 110 26.67 -20.64 -24.87
N TRP A 111 25.47 -20.51 -25.44
CA TRP A 111 25.17 -21.02 -26.78
C TRP A 111 25.96 -20.30 -27.88
N LEU A 112 26.11 -18.98 -27.80
CA LEU A 112 26.95 -18.21 -28.74
C LEU A 112 28.41 -18.65 -28.70
N PHE A 113 28.96 -18.89 -27.50
CA PHE A 113 30.32 -19.40 -27.35
C PHE A 113 30.49 -20.79 -27.99
N VAL A 114 29.54 -21.71 -27.74
CA VAL A 114 29.55 -23.05 -28.33
C VAL A 114 29.50 -22.98 -29.87
N VAL A 115 28.64 -22.13 -30.43
CA VAL A 115 28.55 -21.94 -31.89
C VAL A 115 29.86 -21.37 -32.46
N LEU A 116 30.46 -20.36 -31.81
CA LEU A 116 31.75 -19.80 -32.23
C LEU A 116 32.87 -20.84 -32.23
N VAL A 117 32.94 -21.69 -31.20
CA VAL A 117 33.92 -22.78 -31.13
C VAL A 117 33.71 -23.78 -32.27
N LEU A 118 32.47 -24.16 -32.55
CA LEU A 118 32.16 -25.08 -33.66
C LEU A 118 32.52 -24.49 -35.02
N VAL A 119 32.22 -23.21 -35.26
CA VAL A 119 32.60 -22.51 -36.49
C VAL A 119 34.13 -22.47 -36.63
N PHE A 120 34.85 -22.18 -35.54
CA PHE A 120 36.31 -22.18 -35.55
C PHE A 120 36.89 -23.56 -35.89
N LEU A 121 36.33 -24.64 -35.32
CA LEU A 121 36.76 -26.01 -35.61
C LEU A 121 36.49 -26.41 -37.07
N LEU A 122 35.36 -25.99 -37.64
CA LEU A 122 35.04 -26.23 -39.05
C LEU A 122 36.02 -25.50 -39.98
N LEU A 123 36.28 -24.21 -39.72
CA LEU A 123 37.25 -23.43 -40.51
C LEU A 123 38.67 -23.98 -40.40
N ALA A 124 39.07 -24.48 -39.23
CA ALA A 124 40.37 -25.11 -39.02
C ALA A 124 40.49 -26.51 -39.66
N SER A 125 39.37 -27.16 -40.01
CA SER A 125 39.36 -28.46 -40.69
C SER A 125 39.43 -28.36 -42.22
N GLU A 126 39.12 -27.19 -42.79
CA GLU A 126 39.24 -26.89 -44.22
C GLU A 126 40.56 -26.19 -44.59
N ALA A 127 41.38 -25.84 -43.59
CA ALA A 127 42.73 -25.26 -43.74
C ALA A 127 43.82 -26.34 -43.66
#